data_AF-A0A871RDB6-F1
#
_entry.id   AF-A0A871RDB6-F1
#
_cell.length_a   1.000
_cell.length_b   1.000
_cell.length_c   1.000
_cell.angle_alpha   90.00
_cell.angle_beta   90.00
_cell.angle_gamma   90.00
#
_symmetry.space_group_name_H-M   'P 1'
#
loop_
_entity.id
_entity.type
_entity.pdbx_description
1 polymer ?
#
loop_
_entity_poly.entity_id
_entity_poly.type
_entity_poly.pdbx_seq_one_letter_code
_entity_poly.pdbx_strand_id
1 'polypeptide(L)'
;MAYLVFPPEFVPEISTVVNWVMSFTPLISYGSTVFSIRKRRSSKGFAIDICSTMLMSATFRIFYYFNDPFEITLLRQCFVMIFIQVILLYNALKFRPQESIKLERYDGHWEDLHDDFIRANSTKIRSDIDQYCRDEYDGRIVFRRIILGSLRVLFNNWGRNLMLLGIFFLKLIGEVLRLFDGHYMRPLRFWQWQASRKYWYFLAFLVATLSVLQYYLHEKEHFGIILGSISFLIESSLPLPQIMLFRRIQTVQNFKTILLLSWLAGDLTKISYLLYGTNNVGMIFIVAAVFQMSLNLVITYLFFKYKRMDWKREQGLLPMSTPKEESSLENLNEIALRDMGSSGMEASSDERIPIRRTSSPLPNIRSGQETMQDLSMSPLRTSGSLFENIRAVSIPAPLQFADSNRNWIPEPVAKIRSRSSTIDEHRTISTSRRSITSTSDSLRDD
;
A
#
# COMPACT_ATOMS: atom_id res chain seq x y z
N MET A 1 -26.44 24.63 -28.73
CA MET A 1 -25.47 24.74 -27.61
C MET A 1 -24.18 25.31 -28.19
N ALA A 2 -23.51 26.24 -27.52
CA ALA A 2 -22.20 26.71 -27.96
C ALA A 2 -21.13 25.71 -27.52
N TYR A 3 -20.59 24.93 -28.46
CA TYR A 3 -19.40 24.13 -28.19
C TYR A 3 -18.19 25.08 -28.17
N LEU A 4 -17.34 24.94 -27.16
CA LEU A 4 -16.14 25.78 -27.01
C LEU A 4 -15.03 25.25 -27.92
N VAL A 5 -15.21 25.46 -29.22
CA VAL A 5 -14.26 25.05 -30.27
C VAL A 5 -13.08 26.02 -30.27
N PHE A 6 -11.98 25.60 -29.65
CA PHE A 6 -10.71 26.31 -29.77
C PHE A 6 -10.22 26.26 -31.24
N PRO A 7 -9.72 27.38 -31.80
CA PRO A 7 -9.05 27.34 -33.10
C PRO A 7 -7.86 26.37 -33.08
N PRO A 8 -7.59 25.65 -34.18
CA PRO A 8 -6.54 24.61 -34.22
C PRO A 8 -5.15 25.16 -33.88
N GLU A 9 -4.91 26.45 -34.14
CA GLU A 9 -3.68 27.18 -33.83
C GLU A 9 -3.33 27.18 -32.33
N PHE A 10 -4.31 27.20 -31.42
CA PHE A 10 -4.09 27.21 -29.97
C PHE A 10 -3.96 25.81 -29.36
N VAL A 11 -4.26 24.75 -30.10
CA VAL A 11 -4.23 23.36 -29.59
C VAL A 11 -2.83 22.94 -29.10
N PRO A 12 -1.70 23.28 -29.78
CA PRO A 12 -0.35 22.97 -29.28
C PRO A 12 -0.01 23.72 -27.98
N GLU A 13 -0.45 24.97 -27.84
CA GLU A 13 -0.22 25.77 -26.63
C GLU A 13 -1.01 25.22 -25.44
N ILE A 14 -2.31 24.94 -25.65
CA ILE A 14 -3.19 24.33 -24.64
C ILE A 14 -2.64 22.97 -24.22
N SER A 15 -2.22 22.12 -25.17
CA SER A 15 -1.58 20.83 -24.87
C SER A 15 -0.30 21.02 -24.04
N THR A 16 0.55 21.99 -24.38
CA THR A 16 1.77 22.31 -23.63
C THR A 16 1.44 22.73 -22.19
N VAL A 17 0.47 23.63 -21.99
CA VAL A 17 0.03 24.08 -20.66
C VAL A 17 -0.55 22.91 -19.85
N VAL A 18 -1.42 22.08 -20.44
CA VAL A 18 -1.99 20.88 -19.78
C VAL A 18 -0.89 19.91 -19.36
N ASN A 19 0.11 19.68 -20.21
CA ASN A 19 1.25 18.83 -19.89
C ASN A 19 2.08 19.37 -18.70
N TRP A 20 2.31 20.69 -18.62
CA TRP A 20 2.97 21.30 -17.45
C TRP A 20 2.11 21.20 -16.19
N VAL A 21 0.82 21.51 -16.27
CA VAL A 21 -0.11 21.38 -15.13
C VAL A 21 -0.15 19.94 -14.61
N MET A 22 -0.26 18.94 -15.49
CA MET A 22 -0.33 17.52 -15.12
C MET A 22 0.93 17.05 -14.38
N SER A 23 2.13 17.40 -14.87
CA SER A 23 3.38 17.01 -14.22
C SER A 23 3.62 17.71 -12.88
N PHE A 24 3.14 18.94 -12.69
CA PHE A 24 3.38 19.75 -11.48
C PHE A 24 2.21 19.78 -10.48
N THR A 25 1.04 19.22 -10.83
CA THR A 25 -0.09 19.04 -9.90
C THR A 25 0.31 18.37 -8.57
N PRO A 26 1.16 17.32 -8.53
CA PRO A 26 1.62 16.73 -7.26
C PRO A 26 2.39 17.71 -6.38
N LEU A 27 3.20 18.61 -6.96
CA LEU A 27 3.95 19.61 -6.21
C LEU A 27 3.01 20.58 -5.48
N ILE A 28 1.91 20.98 -6.14
CA ILE A 28 0.91 21.88 -5.59
C ILE A 28 0.08 21.19 -4.50
N SER A 29 -0.50 20.02 -4.80
CA SER A 29 -1.42 19.33 -3.87
C SER A 29 -0.71 18.81 -2.62
N TYR A 30 0.40 18.09 -2.77
CA TYR A 30 1.19 17.60 -1.64
C TYR A 30 2.00 18.72 -0.97
N GLY A 31 2.47 19.74 -1.70
CA GLY A 31 3.12 20.92 -1.13
C GLY A 31 2.22 21.69 -0.16
N SER A 32 0.92 21.83 -0.46
CA SER A 32 -0.06 22.39 0.48
C SER A 32 -0.18 21.59 1.78
N THR A 33 0.03 20.26 1.70
CA THR A 33 0.01 19.34 2.84
C THR A 33 1.30 19.46 3.65
N VAL A 34 2.46 19.52 3.00
CA VAL A 34 3.77 19.82 3.63
C VAL A 34 3.70 21.12 4.43
N PHE A 35 3.22 22.19 3.81
CA PHE A 35 3.08 23.50 4.46
C PHE A 35 2.15 23.44 5.68
N SER A 36 1.01 22.74 5.56
CA SER A 36 0.06 22.57 6.66
C SER A 36 0.65 21.81 7.85
N ILE A 37 1.38 20.71 7.61
CA ILE A 37 2.04 19.93 8.66
C ILE A 37 3.14 20.77 9.34
N ARG A 38 3.94 21.53 8.56
CA ARG A 38 4.97 22.43 9.11
C ARG A 38 4.38 23.57 9.95
N LYS A 39 3.30 24.20 9.51
CA LYS A 39 2.62 25.28 10.24
C LYS A 39 1.96 24.78 11.54
N ARG A 40 1.42 23.55 11.54
CA ARG A 40 0.71 22.97 12.70
C ARG A 40 1.55 22.08 13.60
N ARG A 41 2.80 21.79 13.22
CA ARG A 41 3.75 20.91 13.95
C ARG A 41 3.18 19.51 14.28
N SER A 42 2.21 19.03 13.52
CA SER A 42 1.51 17.76 13.75
C SER A 42 1.01 17.13 12.45
N SER A 43 1.07 15.80 12.36
CA SER A 43 0.56 15.00 11.24
C SER A 43 -0.76 14.26 11.54
N LYS A 44 -1.45 14.51 12.68
CA LYS A 44 -2.59 13.70 13.19
C LYS A 44 -3.75 13.44 12.19
N GLY A 45 -3.89 14.21 11.10
CA GLY A 45 -4.96 14.04 10.09
C GLY A 45 -4.53 13.54 8.71
N PHE A 46 -3.28 13.09 8.53
CA PHE A 46 -2.74 12.62 7.25
C PHE A 46 -2.17 11.20 7.39
N ALA A 47 -2.68 10.25 6.59
CA ALA A 47 -2.19 8.88 6.58
C ALA A 47 -0.81 8.81 5.90
N ILE A 48 0.25 8.59 6.70
CA ILE A 48 1.64 8.55 6.21
C ILE A 48 1.91 7.39 5.22
N ASP A 49 1.01 6.42 5.16
CA ASP A 49 0.98 5.35 4.17
C ASP A 49 0.72 5.85 2.74
N ILE A 50 0.08 7.02 2.56
CA ILE A 50 -0.07 7.68 1.25
C ILE A 50 1.31 7.98 0.63
N CYS A 51 2.29 8.34 1.47
CA CYS A 51 3.67 8.51 1.01
C CYS A 51 4.30 7.16 0.61
N SER A 52 3.93 6.05 1.25
CA SER A 52 4.38 4.71 0.87
C SER A 52 3.87 4.35 -0.52
N THR A 53 2.54 4.40 -0.72
CA THR A 53 1.91 4.00 -1.98
C THR A 53 2.35 4.88 -3.14
N MET A 54 2.44 6.20 -2.96
CA MET A 54 2.94 7.09 -4.03
C MET A 54 4.44 6.90 -4.33
N LEU A 55 5.31 6.76 -3.32
CA LEU A 55 6.74 6.52 -3.57
C LEU A 55 6.97 5.18 -4.26
N MET A 56 6.33 4.11 -3.78
CA MET A 56 6.43 2.79 -4.38
C MET A 56 5.87 2.80 -5.81
N SER A 57 4.63 3.23 -6.01
CA SER A 57 3.98 3.23 -7.34
C SER A 57 4.77 4.03 -8.38
N ALA A 58 5.23 5.25 -8.03
CA ALA A 58 6.04 6.08 -8.93
C ALA A 58 7.42 5.47 -9.23
N THR A 59 8.04 4.80 -8.25
CA THR A 59 9.29 4.05 -8.46
C THR A 59 9.07 2.91 -9.46
N PHE A 60 8.03 2.08 -9.26
CA PHE A 60 7.67 1.02 -10.20
C PHE A 60 7.37 1.55 -11.62
N ARG A 61 6.78 2.76 -11.78
CA ARG A 61 6.57 3.37 -13.11
C ARG A 61 7.86 3.79 -13.80
N ILE A 62 8.84 4.32 -13.04
CA ILE A 62 10.15 4.68 -13.62
C ILE A 62 10.89 3.42 -14.09
N PHE A 63 10.78 2.29 -13.39
CA PHE A 63 11.33 1.02 -13.88
C PHE A 63 10.55 0.49 -15.10
N TYR A 64 9.21 0.48 -15.05
CA TYR A 64 8.36 0.09 -16.19
C TYR A 64 8.71 0.86 -17.48
N TYR A 65 8.97 2.18 -17.39
CA TYR A 65 9.36 3.03 -18.52
C TYR A 65 10.56 2.52 -19.35
N PHE A 66 11.53 1.84 -18.72
CA PHE A 66 12.68 1.27 -19.45
C PHE A 66 12.35 0.02 -20.27
N ASN A 67 11.17 -0.58 -20.05
CA ASN A 67 10.68 -1.75 -20.77
C ASN A 67 9.65 -1.33 -21.83
N ASP A 68 8.82 -0.33 -21.52
CA ASP A 68 7.72 0.18 -22.35
C ASP A 68 7.58 1.71 -22.13
N PRO A 69 8.18 2.55 -23.01
CA PRO A 69 8.22 4.00 -22.82
C PRO A 69 6.87 4.69 -23.08
N PHE A 70 6.25 5.19 -22.01
CA PHE A 70 5.02 5.98 -22.06
C PHE A 70 5.28 7.50 -22.17
N GLU A 71 4.23 8.33 -22.10
CA GLU A 71 4.33 9.79 -22.24
C GLU A 71 5.34 10.47 -21.30
N ILE A 72 6.20 11.33 -21.86
CA ILE A 72 7.26 12.04 -21.11
C ILE A 72 6.65 12.94 -20.01
N THR A 73 5.45 13.47 -20.22
CA THR A 73 4.67 14.20 -19.21
C THR A 73 4.41 13.38 -17.95
N LEU A 74 4.09 12.08 -18.10
CA LEU A 74 3.85 11.16 -16.99
C LEU A 74 5.18 10.74 -16.33
N LEU A 75 6.26 10.58 -17.10
CA LEU A 75 7.58 10.30 -16.54
C LEU A 75 8.07 11.47 -15.67
N ARG A 76 7.95 12.70 -16.18
CA ARG A 76 8.21 13.95 -15.43
C ARG A 76 7.33 14.04 -14.19
N GLN A 77 6.05 13.65 -14.28
CA GLN A 77 5.15 13.57 -13.13
C GLN A 77 5.65 12.58 -12.07
N CYS A 78 6.20 11.42 -12.45
CA CYS A 78 6.74 10.43 -11.51
C CYS A 78 7.95 10.97 -10.74
N PHE A 79 8.88 11.67 -11.41
CA PHE A 79 10.01 12.33 -10.73
C PHE A 79 9.56 13.44 -9.77
N VAL A 80 8.62 14.31 -10.21
CA VAL A 80 8.03 15.36 -9.36
C VAL A 80 7.29 14.77 -8.16
N MET A 81 6.55 13.66 -8.36
CA MET A 81 5.87 12.92 -7.29
C MET A 81 6.88 12.40 -6.26
N ILE A 82 7.95 11.71 -6.68
CA ILE A 82 8.96 11.20 -5.74
C ILE A 82 9.60 12.34 -4.95
N PHE A 83 9.98 13.44 -5.61
CA PHE A 83 10.55 14.61 -4.94
C PHE A 83 9.64 15.19 -3.84
N ILE A 84 8.36 15.47 -4.14
CA ILE A 84 7.45 16.04 -3.15
C ILE A 84 7.05 15.02 -2.06
N GLN A 85 6.96 13.73 -2.39
CA GLN A 85 6.66 12.68 -1.41
C GLN A 85 7.82 12.39 -0.46
N VAL A 86 9.08 12.49 -0.91
CA VAL A 86 10.26 12.46 -0.01
C VAL A 86 10.18 13.62 1.00
N ILE A 87 9.88 14.84 0.52
CA ILE A 87 9.71 16.00 1.40
C ILE A 87 8.53 15.80 2.37
N LEU A 88 7.39 15.29 1.88
CA LEU A 88 6.20 15.06 2.72
C LEU A 88 6.45 13.97 3.76
N LEU A 89 7.05 12.85 3.39
CA LEU A 89 7.44 11.77 4.31
C LEU A 89 8.39 12.28 5.40
N TYR A 90 9.41 13.07 5.06
CA TYR A 90 10.33 13.66 6.05
C TYR A 90 9.59 14.57 7.04
N ASN A 91 8.71 15.45 6.57
CA ASN A 91 7.96 16.34 7.47
C ASN A 91 6.90 15.58 8.29
N ALA A 92 6.24 14.56 7.71
CA ALA A 92 5.28 13.72 8.42
C ALA A 92 5.93 12.83 9.49
N LEU A 93 7.12 12.26 9.23
CA LEU A 93 7.90 11.55 10.25
C LEU A 93 8.39 12.49 11.36
N LYS A 94 8.82 13.71 11.01
CA LYS A 94 9.31 14.70 11.98
C LYS A 94 8.22 15.25 12.92
N PHE A 95 6.96 15.22 12.49
CA PHE A 95 5.81 15.74 13.24
C PHE A 95 4.75 14.67 13.53
N ARG A 96 5.18 13.40 13.63
CA ARG A 96 4.34 12.27 14.03
C ARG A 96 4.01 12.35 15.54
N PRO A 97 2.75 12.14 15.96
CA PRO A 97 2.36 12.09 17.38
C PRO A 97 2.83 10.80 18.06
N GLN A 98 3.29 10.89 19.31
CA GLN A 98 3.76 9.74 20.09
C GLN A 98 2.65 8.71 20.36
N GLU A 99 1.39 9.13 20.44
CA GLU A 99 0.23 8.23 20.59
C GLU A 99 0.13 7.18 19.48
N SER A 100 0.55 7.51 18.25
CA SER A 100 0.50 6.60 17.08
C SER A 100 1.47 5.40 17.15
N ILE A 101 2.14 5.22 18.28
CA ILE A 101 3.10 4.16 18.58
C ILE A 101 2.43 2.98 19.31
N LYS A 102 1.25 3.20 19.92
CA LYS A 102 0.41 2.13 20.50
C LYS A 102 -0.20 1.31 19.35
N LEU A 103 0.52 0.29 18.91
CA LEU A 103 0.05 -0.67 17.91
C LEU A 103 -0.65 -1.85 18.60
N GLU A 104 -1.89 -2.11 18.23
CA GLU A 104 -2.66 -3.24 18.76
C GLU A 104 -2.31 -4.55 18.03
N ARG A 105 -2.35 -5.69 18.73
CA ARG A 105 -2.29 -7.00 18.09
C ARG A 105 -3.72 -7.45 17.83
N TYR A 106 -4.09 -7.56 16.56
CA TYR A 106 -5.31 -8.27 16.18
C TYR A 106 -5.08 -9.79 16.20
N ASP A 107 -6.08 -10.53 16.67
CA ASP A 107 -6.06 -11.98 16.95
C ASP A 107 -6.78 -12.81 15.87
N GLY A 108 -7.64 -12.18 15.06
CA GLY A 108 -8.24 -12.79 13.87
C GLY A 108 -9.43 -13.69 14.13
N HIS A 109 -9.49 -14.38 15.28
CA HIS A 109 -10.46 -15.46 15.55
C HIS A 109 -10.57 -16.45 14.38
N TRP A 110 -9.43 -16.81 13.76
CA TRP A 110 -9.42 -17.74 12.61
C TRP A 110 -9.84 -19.15 13.00
N GLU A 111 -9.61 -19.51 14.26
CA GLU A 111 -10.01 -20.76 14.91
C GLU A 111 -11.54 -20.95 14.84
N ASP A 112 -12.36 -19.95 15.18
CA ASP A 112 -13.83 -20.03 15.08
C ASP A 112 -14.34 -20.45 13.70
N LEU A 113 -13.76 -19.90 12.63
CA LEU A 113 -14.15 -20.15 11.24
C LEU A 113 -13.66 -21.53 10.78
N HIS A 114 -12.43 -21.89 11.13
CA HIS A 114 -11.89 -23.23 10.91
C HIS A 114 -12.78 -24.29 11.58
N ASP A 115 -13.18 -24.05 12.81
CA ASP A 115 -14.02 -24.95 13.58
C ASP A 115 -15.46 -24.97 13.07
N ASP A 116 -16.02 -23.87 12.55
CA ASP A 116 -17.31 -23.90 11.85
C ASP A 116 -17.25 -24.73 10.56
N PHE A 117 -16.15 -24.64 9.80
CA PHE A 117 -15.93 -25.46 8.62
C PHE A 117 -15.80 -26.95 8.97
N ILE A 118 -15.10 -27.28 10.05
CA ILE A 118 -15.01 -28.65 10.56
C ILE A 118 -16.38 -29.12 11.09
N ARG A 119 -17.04 -28.37 11.98
CA ARG A 119 -18.38 -28.68 12.53
C ARG A 119 -19.38 -28.95 11.41
N ALA A 120 -19.37 -28.13 10.36
CA ALA A 120 -20.24 -28.30 9.21
C ALA A 120 -20.04 -29.67 8.53
N ASN A 121 -18.80 -30.03 8.17
CA ASN A 121 -18.53 -31.20 7.34
C ASN A 121 -18.30 -32.50 8.13
N SER A 122 -17.83 -32.43 9.37
CA SER A 122 -17.46 -33.56 10.24
C SER A 122 -18.59 -34.59 10.40
N THR A 123 -19.84 -34.15 10.60
CA THR A 123 -20.97 -35.05 10.85
C THR A 123 -21.27 -36.01 9.69
N LYS A 124 -21.21 -35.51 8.44
CA LYS A 124 -21.36 -36.34 7.23
C LYS A 124 -20.08 -37.08 6.84
N ILE A 125 -18.91 -36.48 7.05
CA ILE A 125 -17.63 -37.18 6.82
C ILE A 125 -17.55 -38.43 7.71
N ARG A 126 -17.97 -38.33 8.98
CA ARG A 126 -17.93 -39.45 9.93
C ARG A 126 -18.92 -40.57 9.59
N SER A 127 -20.17 -40.23 9.23
CA SER A 127 -21.15 -41.25 8.81
C SER A 127 -20.70 -42.02 7.57
N ASP A 128 -20.11 -41.33 6.60
CA ASP A 128 -19.60 -41.95 5.37
C ASP A 128 -18.38 -42.83 5.68
N ILE A 129 -17.41 -42.35 6.49
CA ILE A 129 -16.23 -43.14 6.88
C ILE A 129 -16.61 -44.40 7.66
N ASP A 130 -17.50 -44.30 8.66
CA ASP A 130 -17.96 -45.45 9.45
C ASP A 130 -18.75 -46.48 8.61
N GLN A 131 -19.30 -46.06 7.46
CA GLN A 131 -19.88 -46.97 6.48
C GLN A 131 -18.80 -47.70 5.64
N TYR A 132 -17.76 -47.00 5.17
CA TYR A 132 -16.72 -47.61 4.31
C TYR A 132 -15.69 -48.44 5.09
N CYS A 133 -15.39 -48.12 6.35
CA CYS A 133 -14.40 -48.84 7.16
C CYS A 133 -14.83 -50.25 7.60
N ARG A 134 -16.02 -50.72 7.22
CA ARG A 134 -16.43 -52.13 7.40
C ARG A 134 -15.96 -53.06 6.28
N ASP A 135 -15.68 -52.53 5.09
CA ASP A 135 -15.46 -53.33 3.88
C ASP A 135 -13.99 -53.32 3.41
N GLU A 136 -13.25 -54.31 3.94
CA GLU A 136 -11.99 -54.87 3.41
C GLU A 136 -10.67 -54.05 3.60
N TYR A 137 -9.54 -54.77 3.60
CA TYR A 137 -8.29 -54.39 4.31
C TYR A 137 -7.08 -54.14 3.36
N ASP A 138 -7.25 -53.35 2.29
CA ASP A 138 -6.12 -52.83 1.48
C ASP A 138 -6.00 -51.30 1.58
N GLY A 139 -4.90 -50.85 2.20
CA GLY A 139 -4.59 -49.43 2.41
C GLY A 139 -4.56 -48.57 1.14
N ARG A 140 -4.20 -49.12 -0.03
CA ARG A 140 -4.18 -48.35 -1.30
C ARG A 140 -5.60 -48.08 -1.81
N ILE A 141 -6.47 -49.09 -1.73
CA ILE A 141 -7.89 -48.97 -2.09
C ILE A 141 -8.61 -48.07 -1.09
N VAL A 142 -8.36 -48.24 0.22
CA VAL A 142 -8.91 -47.43 1.30
C VAL A 142 -8.56 -45.94 1.11
N PHE A 143 -7.30 -45.57 0.86
CA PHE A 143 -6.92 -44.17 0.66
C PHE A 143 -7.66 -43.52 -0.53
N ARG A 144 -7.75 -44.22 -1.67
CA ARG A 144 -8.50 -43.74 -2.85
C ARG A 144 -10.00 -43.61 -2.56
N ARG A 145 -10.59 -44.55 -1.81
CA ARG A 145 -12.01 -44.50 -1.40
C ARG A 145 -12.29 -43.37 -0.42
N ILE A 146 -11.41 -43.12 0.55
CA ILE A 146 -11.53 -41.99 1.49
C ILE A 146 -11.53 -40.66 0.74
N ILE A 147 -10.59 -40.44 -0.20
CA ILE A 147 -10.56 -39.22 -1.01
C ILE A 147 -11.84 -39.05 -1.84
N LEU A 148 -12.33 -40.12 -2.49
CA LEU A 148 -13.58 -40.08 -3.25
C LEU A 148 -14.81 -39.83 -2.37
N GLY A 149 -14.85 -40.38 -1.16
CA GLY A 149 -15.88 -40.11 -0.14
C GLY A 149 -15.84 -38.66 0.33
N SER A 150 -14.66 -38.14 0.69
CA SER A 150 -14.48 -36.73 1.09
C SER A 150 -14.89 -35.76 -0.02
N LEU A 151 -14.50 -36.02 -1.28
CA LEU A 151 -14.96 -35.26 -2.45
C LEU A 151 -16.47 -35.33 -2.63
N ARG A 152 -17.08 -36.52 -2.46
CA ARG A 152 -18.54 -36.69 -2.51
C ARG A 152 -19.24 -35.89 -1.41
N VAL A 153 -18.76 -35.89 -0.18
CA VAL A 153 -19.34 -35.09 0.91
C VAL A 153 -19.17 -33.59 0.66
N LEU A 154 -18.01 -33.14 0.16
CA LEU A 154 -17.79 -31.74 -0.20
C LEU A 154 -18.77 -31.27 -1.30
N PHE A 155 -18.96 -32.08 -2.35
CA PHE A 155 -19.83 -31.77 -3.49
C PHE A 155 -21.33 -31.92 -3.15
N ASN A 156 -21.72 -32.93 -2.38
CA ASN A 156 -23.12 -33.14 -1.96
C ASN A 156 -23.60 -32.08 -0.93
N ASN A 157 -22.70 -31.25 -0.40
CA ASN A 157 -23.03 -30.10 0.44
C ASN A 157 -22.54 -28.77 -0.19
N TRP A 158 -22.38 -28.73 -1.51
CA TRP A 158 -21.73 -27.64 -2.26
C TRP A 158 -22.21 -26.24 -1.85
N GLY A 159 -23.51 -26.01 -1.73
CA GLY A 159 -24.06 -24.68 -1.37
C GLY A 159 -23.56 -24.16 -0.01
N ARG A 160 -23.46 -25.03 1.01
CA ARG A 160 -22.94 -24.64 2.34
C ARG A 160 -21.42 -24.50 2.33
N ASN A 161 -20.72 -25.34 1.58
CA ASN A 161 -19.26 -25.22 1.41
C ASN A 161 -18.89 -23.95 0.63
N LEU A 162 -19.68 -23.55 -0.37
CA LEU A 162 -19.55 -22.29 -1.08
C LEU A 162 -19.85 -21.09 -0.19
N MET A 163 -20.85 -21.18 0.70
CA MET A 163 -21.12 -20.15 1.71
C MET A 163 -19.95 -19.99 2.70
N LEU A 164 -19.41 -21.10 3.23
CA LEU A 164 -18.24 -21.08 4.12
C LEU A 164 -16.97 -20.56 3.42
N LEU A 165 -16.75 -20.93 2.15
CA LEU A 165 -15.69 -20.39 1.31
C LEU A 165 -15.88 -18.88 1.05
N GLY A 166 -17.12 -18.43 0.88
CA GLY A 166 -17.48 -17.01 0.79
C GLY A 166 -17.17 -16.24 2.07
N ILE A 167 -17.51 -16.79 3.24
CA ILE A 167 -17.18 -16.20 4.55
C ILE A 167 -15.66 -16.16 4.76
N PHE A 168 -14.95 -17.25 4.42
CA PHE A 168 -13.49 -17.31 4.44
C PHE A 168 -12.87 -16.22 3.54
N PHE A 169 -13.37 -16.06 2.32
CA PHE A 169 -12.86 -15.07 1.37
C PHE A 169 -13.18 -13.62 1.80
N LEU A 170 -14.37 -13.37 2.34
CA LEU A 170 -14.72 -12.06 2.92
C LEU A 170 -13.87 -11.74 4.16
N LYS A 171 -13.56 -12.74 5.00
CA LYS A 171 -12.64 -12.58 6.13
C LYS A 171 -11.20 -12.32 5.68
N LEU A 172 -10.73 -13.04 4.67
CA LEU A 172 -9.42 -12.82 4.03
C LEU A 172 -9.31 -11.40 3.45
N ILE A 173 -10.34 -10.92 2.74
CA ILE A 173 -10.44 -9.52 2.30
C ILE A 173 -10.40 -8.57 3.52
N GLY A 174 -11.11 -8.90 4.60
CA GLY A 174 -11.06 -8.17 5.87
C GLY A 174 -9.63 -8.02 6.41
N GLU A 175 -8.85 -9.10 6.47
CA GLU A 175 -7.45 -9.03 6.92
C GLU A 175 -6.55 -8.24 5.95
N VAL A 176 -6.71 -8.44 4.63
CA VAL A 176 -5.96 -7.66 3.63
C VAL A 176 -6.29 -6.17 3.74
N LEU A 177 -7.55 -5.80 4.01
CA LEU A 177 -7.94 -4.42 4.29
C LEU A 177 -7.36 -3.91 5.62
N ARG A 178 -7.28 -4.73 6.68
CA ARG A 178 -6.61 -4.35 7.95
C ARG A 178 -5.12 -4.03 7.77
N LEU A 179 -4.43 -4.57 6.75
CA LEU A 179 -3.05 -4.18 6.43
C LEU A 179 -2.91 -2.71 6.05
N PHE A 180 -3.97 -2.05 5.59
CA PHE A 180 -3.98 -0.61 5.30
C PHE A 180 -4.31 0.24 6.52
N ASP A 181 -4.80 -0.33 7.62
CA ASP A 181 -4.97 0.41 8.86
C ASP A 181 -3.59 0.70 9.48
N GLY A 182 -3.43 1.90 10.05
CA GLY A 182 -2.25 2.25 10.82
C GLY A 182 -2.28 1.72 12.26
N HIS A 183 -3.41 1.19 12.74
CA HIS A 183 -3.61 0.76 14.14
C HIS A 183 -2.92 -0.56 14.46
N TYR A 184 -3.27 -1.61 13.72
CA TYR A 184 -2.88 -2.97 14.04
C TYR A 184 -1.42 -3.23 13.64
N MET A 185 -0.73 -4.11 14.37
CA MET A 185 0.62 -4.55 14.02
C MET A 185 0.63 -5.27 12.67
N ARG A 186 1.08 -4.57 11.62
CA ARG A 186 1.33 -5.18 10.31
C ARG A 186 2.50 -6.18 10.38
N PRO A 187 2.57 -7.17 9.47
CA PRO A 187 3.75 -7.99 9.28
C PRO A 187 5.02 -7.13 9.17
N LEU A 188 6.08 -7.52 9.88
CA LEU A 188 7.36 -6.79 9.98
C LEU A 188 7.25 -5.32 10.45
N ARG A 189 6.08 -4.92 11.00
CA ARG A 189 5.68 -3.53 11.27
C ARG A 189 5.85 -2.62 10.05
N PHE A 190 5.50 -3.12 8.86
CA PHE A 190 5.71 -2.44 7.59
C PHE A 190 5.14 -1.00 7.59
N TRP A 191 6.00 -0.03 7.30
CA TRP A 191 5.71 1.41 7.33
C TRP A 191 5.24 1.96 8.70
N GLN A 192 5.30 1.16 9.78
CA GLN A 192 4.96 1.53 11.18
C GLN A 192 6.23 1.61 12.07
N TRP A 193 7.40 1.78 11.47
CA TRP A 193 8.66 1.82 12.21
C TRP A 193 8.83 3.10 13.05
N GLN A 194 9.51 2.96 14.18
CA GLN A 194 9.81 4.08 15.10
C GLN A 194 11.00 4.92 14.61
N ALA A 195 12.10 4.27 14.22
CA ALA A 195 13.26 4.94 13.68
C ALA A 195 13.01 5.40 12.23
N SER A 196 12.98 6.72 12.00
CA SER A 196 12.81 7.33 10.68
C SER A 196 13.80 6.80 9.62
N ARG A 197 15.01 6.42 10.04
CA ARG A 197 16.04 5.79 9.18
C ARG A 197 15.52 4.53 8.44
N LYS A 198 14.64 3.73 9.05
CA LYS A 198 14.13 2.48 8.45
C LYS A 198 13.30 2.71 7.18
N TYR A 199 12.59 3.84 7.09
CA TYR A 199 11.85 4.22 5.87
C TYR A 199 12.80 4.48 4.71
N TRP A 200 13.89 5.23 4.95
CA TRP A 200 14.90 5.55 3.94
C TRP A 200 15.69 4.31 3.50
N TYR A 201 16.05 3.42 4.43
CA TYR A 201 16.67 2.14 4.08
C TYR A 201 15.74 1.24 3.25
N PHE A 202 14.44 1.18 3.57
CA PHE A 202 13.48 0.43 2.75
C PHE A 202 13.36 1.01 1.33
N LEU A 203 13.27 2.34 1.18
CA LEU A 203 13.19 2.98 -0.13
C LEU A 203 14.46 2.75 -0.96
N ALA A 204 15.65 2.86 -0.35
CA ALA A 204 16.92 2.57 -1.02
C ALA A 204 17.02 1.08 -1.42
N PHE A 205 16.59 0.16 -0.55
CA PHE A 205 16.54 -1.27 -0.83
C PHE A 205 15.56 -1.61 -1.96
N LEU A 206 14.39 -0.96 -2.01
CA LEU A 206 13.41 -1.13 -3.09
C LEU A 206 14.01 -0.71 -4.44
N VAL A 207 14.62 0.48 -4.52
CA VAL A 207 15.28 0.97 -5.75
C VAL A 207 16.40 0.02 -6.16
N ALA A 208 17.28 -0.37 -5.24
CA ALA A 208 18.38 -1.30 -5.53
C ALA A 208 17.88 -2.67 -6.01
N THR A 209 16.84 -3.23 -5.40
CA THR A 209 16.23 -4.49 -5.80
C THR A 209 15.62 -4.39 -7.20
N LEU A 210 14.92 -3.30 -7.50
CA LEU A 210 14.35 -3.06 -8.83
C LEU A 210 15.44 -2.82 -9.89
N SER A 211 16.55 -2.15 -9.56
CA SER A 211 17.72 -2.03 -10.45
C SER A 211 18.35 -3.37 -10.77
N VAL A 212 18.52 -4.26 -9.78
CA VAL A 212 19.05 -5.62 -9.98
C VAL A 212 18.09 -6.47 -10.83
N LEU A 213 16.78 -6.42 -10.55
CA LEU A 213 15.78 -7.11 -11.35
C LEU A 213 15.73 -6.59 -12.79
N GLN A 214 15.75 -5.27 -12.99
CA GLN A 214 15.79 -4.65 -14.32
C GLN A 214 17.03 -5.09 -15.11
N TYR A 215 18.21 -5.10 -14.48
CA TYR A 215 19.45 -5.57 -15.13
C TYR A 215 19.29 -7.01 -15.68
N TYR A 216 18.81 -7.95 -14.87
CA TYR A 216 18.69 -9.36 -15.28
C TYR A 216 17.44 -9.69 -16.12
N LEU A 217 16.37 -8.88 -16.08
CA LEU A 217 15.06 -9.25 -16.64
C LEU A 217 14.52 -8.29 -17.73
N HIS A 218 15.22 -7.21 -18.08
CA HIS A 218 14.75 -6.22 -19.06
C HIS A 218 14.37 -6.81 -20.43
N GLU A 219 15.03 -7.87 -20.89
CA GLU A 219 14.71 -8.56 -22.15
C GLU A 219 13.37 -9.33 -22.13
N LYS A 220 12.73 -9.49 -20.96
CA LYS A 220 11.55 -10.35 -20.81
C LYS A 220 10.29 -9.48 -20.80
N GLU A 221 9.55 -9.49 -21.91
CA GLU A 221 8.30 -8.73 -22.11
C GLU A 221 7.35 -8.76 -20.89
N HIS A 222 7.15 -9.94 -20.30
CA HIS A 222 6.31 -10.13 -19.11
C HIS A 222 6.77 -9.33 -17.88
N PHE A 223 8.08 -9.02 -17.75
CA PHE A 223 8.61 -8.23 -16.64
C PHE A 223 8.07 -6.80 -16.66
N GLY A 224 8.02 -6.16 -17.84
CA GLY A 224 7.38 -4.84 -18.00
C GLY A 224 5.90 -4.85 -17.61
N ILE A 225 5.15 -5.85 -18.08
CA ILE A 225 3.72 -6.04 -17.76
C ILE A 225 3.52 -6.22 -16.24
N ILE A 226 4.40 -6.98 -15.57
CA ILE A 226 4.37 -7.18 -14.11
C ILE A 226 4.68 -5.87 -13.36
N LEU A 227 5.72 -5.12 -13.75
CA LEU A 227 6.05 -3.83 -13.13
C LEU A 227 4.91 -2.81 -13.25
N GLY A 228 4.33 -2.68 -14.46
CA GLY A 228 3.19 -1.79 -14.72
C GLY A 228 1.96 -2.19 -13.89
N SER A 229 1.63 -3.49 -13.86
CA SER A 229 0.52 -4.02 -13.07
C SER A 229 0.70 -3.77 -11.57
N ILE A 230 1.89 -4.05 -11.02
CA ILE A 230 2.20 -3.82 -9.60
C ILE A 230 2.12 -2.32 -9.27
N SER A 231 2.67 -1.44 -10.11
CA SER A 231 2.57 0.01 -9.91
C SER A 231 1.12 0.48 -9.78
N PHE A 232 0.25 -0.01 -10.67
CA PHE A 232 -1.13 0.44 -10.79
C PHE A 232 -2.01 -0.12 -9.65
N LEU A 233 -1.77 -1.37 -9.22
CA LEU A 233 -2.42 -1.96 -8.05
C LEU A 233 -2.00 -1.26 -6.74
N ILE A 234 -0.73 -0.88 -6.60
CA ILE A 234 -0.26 -0.08 -5.46
C ILE A 234 -0.96 1.29 -5.45
N GLU A 235 -1.10 1.95 -6.61
CA GLU A 235 -1.79 3.24 -6.69
C GLU A 235 -3.28 3.12 -6.37
N SER A 236 -3.99 2.12 -6.91
CA SER A 236 -5.42 1.97 -6.69
C SER A 236 -5.78 1.66 -5.23
N SER A 237 -4.82 1.14 -4.46
CA SER A 237 -4.94 0.95 -3.00
C SER A 237 -4.75 2.21 -2.16
N LEU A 238 -4.21 3.30 -2.72
CA LEU A 238 -3.84 4.54 -2.00
C LEU A 238 -4.96 5.14 -1.12
N PRO A 239 -6.25 5.10 -1.50
CA PRO A 239 -7.31 5.63 -0.65
C PRO A 239 -7.49 4.88 0.68
N LEU A 240 -7.15 3.59 0.75
CA LEU A 240 -7.52 2.71 1.88
C LEU A 240 -7.02 3.20 3.25
N PRO A 241 -5.74 3.58 3.45
CA PRO A 241 -5.26 4.06 4.74
C PRO A 241 -5.95 5.35 5.21
N GLN A 242 -6.35 6.24 4.27
CA GLN A 242 -7.03 7.49 4.60
C GLN A 242 -8.50 7.26 4.95
N ILE A 243 -9.17 6.29 4.33
CA ILE A 243 -10.51 5.82 4.74
C ILE A 243 -10.48 5.32 6.19
N MET A 244 -9.49 4.49 6.54
CA MET A 244 -9.38 3.89 7.87
C MET A 244 -8.99 4.93 8.92
N LEU A 245 -8.06 5.84 8.60
CA LEU A 245 -7.73 6.99 9.45
C LEU A 245 -8.97 7.84 9.77
N PHE A 246 -9.75 8.24 8.76
CA PHE A 246 -10.97 9.02 8.96
C PHE A 246 -12.01 8.30 9.83
N ARG A 247 -12.19 6.99 9.64
CA ARG A 247 -13.10 6.19 10.48
C ARG A 247 -12.72 6.20 11.96
N ARG A 248 -11.41 6.25 12.28
CA ARG A 248 -10.91 6.24 13.67
C ARG A 248 -10.91 7.63 14.32
N ILE A 249 -10.38 8.65 13.64
CA ILE A 249 -10.24 10.01 14.24
C ILE A 249 -11.55 10.82 14.20
N GLN A 250 -12.48 10.46 13.30
CA GLN A 250 -13.80 11.09 13.18
C GLN A 250 -13.81 12.63 13.07
N THR A 251 -12.74 13.19 12.50
CA THR A 251 -12.51 14.63 12.24
C THR A 251 -11.66 14.81 10.98
N VAL A 252 -11.81 15.95 10.30
CA VAL A 252 -11.09 16.30 9.07
C VAL A 252 -10.36 17.64 9.15
N GLN A 253 -10.40 18.32 10.30
CA GLN A 253 -9.75 19.63 10.51
C GLN A 253 -8.28 19.69 10.04
N ASN A 254 -7.55 18.57 10.13
CA ASN A 254 -6.13 18.45 9.75
C ASN A 254 -5.85 17.95 8.31
N PHE A 255 -6.89 17.61 7.54
CA PHE A 255 -6.77 17.17 6.14
C PHE A 255 -6.87 18.36 5.17
N LYS A 256 -6.48 18.18 3.90
CA LYS A 256 -6.47 19.24 2.87
C LYS A 256 -7.53 18.99 1.80
N THR A 257 -8.49 19.91 1.67
CA THR A 257 -9.53 19.87 0.62
C THR A 257 -8.94 19.84 -0.80
N ILE A 258 -7.87 20.59 -1.05
CA ILE A 258 -7.19 20.62 -2.35
C ILE A 258 -6.52 19.29 -2.71
N LEU A 259 -6.09 18.50 -1.71
CA LEU A 259 -5.54 17.17 -1.93
C LEU A 259 -6.64 16.22 -2.44
N LEU A 260 -7.79 16.20 -1.76
CA LEU A 260 -8.97 15.42 -2.17
C LEU A 260 -9.45 15.80 -3.58
N LEU A 261 -9.54 17.11 -3.86
CA LEU A 261 -9.95 17.60 -5.17
C LEU A 261 -8.97 17.17 -6.26
N SER A 262 -7.66 17.17 -5.97
CA SER A 262 -6.64 16.69 -6.92
C SER A 262 -6.71 15.19 -7.18
N TRP A 263 -7.13 14.38 -6.19
CA TRP A 263 -7.36 12.95 -6.39
C TRP A 263 -8.60 12.69 -7.26
N LEU A 264 -9.74 13.33 -6.95
CA LEU A 264 -10.97 13.19 -7.74
C LEU A 264 -10.78 13.66 -9.20
N ALA A 265 -10.09 14.78 -9.40
CA ALA A 265 -9.78 15.27 -10.74
C ALA A 265 -8.82 14.33 -11.49
N GLY A 266 -7.77 13.84 -10.82
CA GLY A 266 -6.81 12.90 -11.40
C GLY A 266 -7.45 11.56 -11.78
N ASP A 267 -8.32 11.01 -10.94
CA ASP A 267 -9.06 9.78 -11.21
C ASP A 267 -10.03 9.95 -12.39
N LEU A 268 -10.75 11.09 -12.45
CA LEU A 268 -11.65 11.39 -13.57
C LEU A 268 -10.88 11.52 -14.89
N THR A 269 -9.78 12.28 -14.93
CA THR A 269 -8.91 12.38 -16.11
C THR A 269 -8.32 11.03 -16.50
N LYS A 270 -7.88 10.21 -15.53
CA LYS A 270 -7.37 8.85 -15.77
C LYS A 270 -8.43 7.95 -16.41
N ILE A 271 -9.65 7.94 -15.89
CA ILE A 271 -10.75 7.13 -16.44
C ILE A 271 -11.14 7.63 -17.84
N SER A 272 -11.26 8.95 -18.05
CA SER A 272 -11.52 9.50 -19.39
C SER A 272 -10.44 9.11 -20.41
N TYR A 273 -9.16 9.14 -20.02
CA TYR A 273 -8.06 8.70 -20.89
C TYR A 273 -8.12 7.20 -21.20
N LEU A 274 -8.38 6.35 -20.21
CA LEU A 274 -8.45 4.89 -20.39
C LEU A 274 -9.69 4.41 -21.16
N LEU A 275 -10.75 5.22 -21.26
CA LEU A 275 -11.98 4.89 -21.99
C LEU A 275 -12.07 5.53 -23.39
N TYR A 276 -11.43 6.68 -23.61
CA TYR A 276 -11.57 7.46 -24.85
C TYR A 276 -10.25 7.90 -25.49
N GLY A 277 -9.12 7.79 -24.78
CA GLY A 277 -7.80 8.29 -25.23
C GLY A 277 -6.87 7.22 -25.80
N THR A 278 -7.23 5.93 -25.74
CA THR A 278 -6.42 4.82 -26.24
C THR A 278 -7.28 3.59 -26.53
N ASN A 279 -6.94 2.86 -27.61
CA ASN A 279 -7.69 1.70 -28.08
C ASN A 279 -7.15 0.36 -27.55
N ASN A 280 -5.94 0.35 -26.98
CA ASN A 280 -5.22 -0.87 -26.58
C ASN A 280 -4.88 -0.82 -25.09
N VAL A 281 -5.87 -1.10 -24.24
CA VAL A 281 -5.72 -1.09 -22.77
C VAL A 281 -6.13 -2.43 -22.18
N GLY A 282 -5.25 -3.05 -21.39
CA GLY A 282 -5.59 -4.24 -20.62
C GLY A 282 -6.67 -3.93 -19.57
N MET A 283 -7.75 -4.71 -19.55
CA MET A 283 -8.93 -4.51 -18.69
C MET A 283 -8.60 -4.29 -17.19
N ILE A 284 -7.49 -4.85 -16.70
CA ILE A 284 -6.99 -4.65 -15.34
C ILE A 284 -6.78 -3.17 -14.98
N PHE A 285 -6.31 -2.33 -15.93
CA PHE A 285 -6.09 -0.90 -15.70
C PHE A 285 -7.41 -0.14 -15.55
N ILE A 286 -8.42 -0.48 -16.36
CA ILE A 286 -9.76 0.11 -16.28
C ILE A 286 -10.43 -0.28 -14.96
N VAL A 287 -10.41 -1.57 -14.61
CA VAL A 287 -10.97 -2.07 -13.34
C VAL A 287 -10.27 -1.44 -12.13
N ALA A 288 -8.94 -1.33 -12.15
CA ALA A 288 -8.18 -0.69 -11.07
C ALA A 288 -8.43 0.83 -10.97
N ALA A 289 -8.63 1.53 -12.08
CA ALA A 289 -8.98 2.96 -12.09
C ALA A 289 -10.40 3.20 -11.54
N VAL A 290 -11.38 2.38 -11.94
CA VAL A 290 -12.75 2.43 -11.39
C VAL A 290 -12.76 2.07 -9.90
N PHE A 291 -11.95 1.11 -9.48
CA PHE A 291 -11.76 0.78 -8.06
C PHE A 291 -11.17 1.95 -7.27
N GLN A 292 -10.07 2.57 -7.76
CA GLN A 292 -9.45 3.77 -7.17
C GLN A 292 -10.48 4.89 -6.96
N MET A 293 -11.25 5.19 -8.02
CA MET A 293 -12.31 6.20 -7.99
C MET A 293 -13.42 5.86 -6.99
N SER A 294 -13.86 4.59 -6.93
CA SER A 294 -14.90 4.16 -5.98
C SER A 294 -14.47 4.37 -4.51
N LEU A 295 -13.19 4.14 -4.20
CA LEU A 295 -12.64 4.40 -2.88
C LEU A 295 -12.46 5.90 -2.61
N ASN A 296 -12.06 6.70 -3.61
CA ASN A 296 -11.99 8.15 -3.46
C ASN A 296 -13.38 8.80 -3.27
N LEU A 297 -14.46 8.22 -3.81
CA LEU A 297 -15.84 8.58 -3.47
C LEU A 297 -16.16 8.25 -2.00
N VAL A 298 -15.68 7.12 -1.46
CA VAL A 298 -15.82 6.79 -0.02
C VAL A 298 -15.05 7.78 0.87
N ILE A 299 -13.81 8.18 0.49
CA ILE A 299 -13.09 9.28 1.18
C ILE A 299 -13.91 10.56 1.14
N THR A 300 -14.49 10.89 -0.01
CA THR A 300 -15.25 12.13 -0.21
C THR A 300 -16.51 12.17 0.67
N TYR A 301 -17.27 11.07 0.73
CA TYR A 301 -18.40 10.91 1.65
C TYR A 301 -17.97 11.09 3.11
N LEU A 302 -16.90 10.40 3.54
CA LEU A 302 -16.39 10.52 4.91
C LEU A 302 -15.89 11.94 5.21
N PHE A 303 -15.26 12.60 4.24
CA PHE A 303 -14.77 13.97 4.37
C PHE A 303 -15.92 14.94 4.65
N PHE A 304 -16.98 14.93 3.84
CA PHE A 304 -18.15 15.80 4.06
C PHE A 304 -18.91 15.43 5.34
N LYS A 305 -19.04 14.14 5.66
CA LYS A 305 -19.66 13.67 6.92
C LYS A 305 -18.95 14.24 8.14
N TYR A 306 -17.63 14.04 8.23
CA TYR A 306 -16.86 14.51 9.38
C TYR A 306 -16.67 16.04 9.38
N LYS A 307 -16.59 16.70 8.22
CA LYS A 307 -16.61 18.18 8.15
C LYS A 307 -17.89 18.78 8.74
N ARG A 308 -19.05 18.14 8.51
CA ARG A 308 -20.33 18.54 9.12
C ARG A 308 -20.38 18.27 10.63
N MET A 309 -19.64 17.27 11.11
CA MET A 309 -19.50 17.00 12.55
C MET A 309 -18.55 18.01 13.22
N ASP A 310 -17.41 18.31 12.60
CA ASP A 310 -16.45 19.31 13.10
C ASP A 310 -17.08 20.70 13.21
N TRP A 311 -17.85 21.13 12.19
CA TRP A 311 -18.63 22.38 12.24
C TRP A 311 -19.60 22.41 13.44
N LYS A 312 -20.26 21.30 13.76
CA LYS A 312 -21.13 21.21 14.94
C LYS A 312 -20.34 21.28 16.26
N ARG A 313 -19.14 20.71 16.33
CA ARG A 313 -18.24 20.82 17.50
C ARG A 313 -17.76 22.25 17.71
N GLU A 314 -17.40 22.93 16.62
CA GLU A 314 -17.01 24.34 16.61
C GLU A 314 -18.16 25.27 17.05
N GLN A 315 -19.42 24.82 16.92
CA GLN A 315 -20.62 25.47 17.45
C GLN A 315 -21.04 24.99 18.87
N GLY A 316 -20.27 24.10 19.52
CA GLY A 316 -20.62 23.51 20.82
C GLY A 316 -21.78 22.52 20.81
N LEU A 317 -22.33 22.17 19.64
CA LEU A 317 -23.49 21.28 19.46
C LEU A 317 -23.14 19.79 19.53
N LEU A 318 -21.86 19.44 19.65
CA LEU A 318 -21.33 18.09 19.82
C LEU A 318 -20.05 18.14 20.67
N PRO A 319 -19.76 17.10 21.49
CA PRO A 319 -18.48 16.97 22.16
C PRO A 319 -17.33 16.81 21.15
N MET A 320 -16.13 17.20 21.58
CA MET A 320 -14.90 17.03 20.81
C MET A 320 -14.67 15.57 20.40
N SER A 321 -13.95 15.37 19.30
CA SER A 321 -13.52 14.04 18.86
C SER A 321 -12.45 13.46 19.79
N THR A 322 -12.88 12.72 20.81
CA THR A 322 -12.07 11.62 21.34
C THR A 322 -11.99 10.52 20.27
N PRO A 323 -10.85 9.82 20.12
CA PRO A 323 -10.76 8.58 19.37
C PRO A 323 -11.71 7.54 19.98
N LYS A 324 -12.30 6.69 19.14
CA LYS A 324 -13.33 5.74 19.57
C LYS A 324 -12.90 4.86 20.74
N GLU A 325 -11.69 4.31 20.68
CA GLU A 325 -11.12 3.47 21.75
C GLU A 325 -10.88 4.23 23.07
N GLU A 326 -10.60 5.55 23.02
CA GLU A 326 -10.40 6.35 24.23
C GLU A 326 -11.71 6.43 25.02
N SER A 327 -12.83 6.67 24.32
CA SER A 327 -14.16 6.58 24.94
C SER A 327 -14.52 5.17 25.43
N SER A 328 -14.07 4.10 24.75
CA SER A 328 -14.32 2.72 25.19
C SER A 328 -13.56 2.37 26.47
N LEU A 329 -12.30 2.78 26.58
CA LEU A 329 -11.47 2.58 27.78
C LEU A 329 -11.95 3.46 28.95
N GLU A 330 -12.40 4.68 28.66
CA GLU A 330 -12.99 5.59 29.64
C GLU A 330 -14.30 5.02 30.22
N ASN A 331 -15.20 4.51 29.37
CA ASN A 331 -16.41 3.78 29.82
C ASN A 331 -16.06 2.53 30.66
N LEU A 332 -15.06 1.73 30.26
CA LEU A 332 -14.62 0.56 31.03
C LEU A 332 -14.05 0.95 32.41
N ASN A 333 -13.32 2.06 32.49
CA ASN A 333 -12.81 2.59 33.76
C ASN A 333 -13.95 3.14 34.64
N GLU A 334 -14.96 3.83 34.07
CA GLU A 334 -16.14 4.27 34.83
C GLU A 334 -16.94 3.07 35.38
N ILE A 335 -17.10 2.00 34.60
CA ILE A 335 -17.76 0.76 35.06
C ILE A 335 -16.97 0.15 36.23
N ALA A 336 -15.65 -0.04 36.08
CA ALA A 336 -14.81 -0.60 37.14
C ALA A 336 -14.79 0.28 38.41
N LEU A 337 -14.82 1.61 38.28
CA LEU A 337 -14.92 2.54 39.40
C LEU A 337 -16.30 2.51 40.07
N ARG A 338 -17.39 2.30 39.32
CA ARG A 338 -18.74 2.09 39.87
C ARG A 338 -18.83 0.78 40.64
N ASP A 339 -18.28 -0.31 40.11
CA ASP A 339 -18.29 -1.62 40.78
C ASP A 339 -17.48 -1.59 42.09
N MET A 340 -16.32 -0.92 42.09
CA MET A 340 -15.56 -0.67 43.33
C MET A 340 -16.30 0.24 44.31
N GLY A 341 -16.98 1.29 43.83
CA GLY A 341 -17.79 2.17 44.67
C GLY A 341 -19.01 1.49 45.29
N SER A 342 -19.63 0.56 44.56
CA SER A 342 -20.79 -0.21 45.02
C SER A 342 -20.46 -1.21 46.13
N SER A 343 -19.18 -1.57 46.31
CA SER A 343 -18.73 -2.52 47.34
C SER A 343 -18.42 -1.86 48.69
N GLY A 344 -18.57 -0.55 48.81
CA GLY A 344 -18.12 0.24 49.98
C GLY A 344 -19.19 0.61 51.01
N MET A 345 -20.42 0.09 50.92
CA MET A 345 -21.57 0.68 51.64
C MET A 345 -22.64 -0.30 52.16
N GLU A 346 -22.25 -1.50 52.61
CA GLU A 346 -23.09 -2.35 53.47
C GLU A 346 -22.39 -2.62 54.81
N ALA A 347 -22.90 -2.03 55.89
CA ALA A 347 -22.39 -2.21 57.24
C ALA A 347 -23.50 -2.04 58.30
N SER A 348 -24.21 -3.12 58.64
CA SER A 348 -24.99 -3.23 59.88
C SER A 348 -25.20 -4.70 60.27
N SER A 349 -25.15 -4.99 61.57
CA SER A 349 -25.85 -6.07 62.32
C SER A 349 -26.61 -7.15 61.51
N ASP A 350 -26.40 -8.46 61.71
CA ASP A 350 -26.27 -9.12 63.02
C ASP A 350 -25.50 -10.46 63.10
N GLU A 351 -25.06 -10.70 64.34
CA GLU A 351 -24.58 -11.91 65.03
C GLU A 351 -24.92 -13.34 64.47
N ARG A 352 -23.90 -14.10 64.01
CA ARG A 352 -23.35 -15.31 64.70
C ARG A 352 -22.13 -15.98 64.00
N ILE A 353 -21.35 -16.74 64.77
CA ILE A 353 -20.09 -17.47 64.45
C ILE A 353 -20.28 -18.93 64.96
N PRO A 354 -19.88 -20.04 64.27
CA PRO A 354 -18.47 -20.36 63.99
C PRO A 354 -18.06 -21.18 62.73
N ILE A 355 -16.88 -20.80 62.20
CA ILE A 355 -15.74 -21.66 61.79
C ILE A 355 -15.95 -22.79 60.74
N ARG A 356 -15.31 -22.61 59.57
CA ARG A 356 -14.35 -23.60 59.05
C ARG A 356 -13.15 -22.91 58.37
N ARG A 357 -11.93 -23.33 58.69
CA ARG A 357 -10.69 -22.79 58.09
C ARG A 357 -10.33 -23.51 56.79
N THR A 358 -9.83 -22.78 55.79
CA THR A 358 -8.65 -23.15 54.98
C THR A 358 -8.20 -21.93 54.18
N SER A 359 -7.12 -21.28 54.61
CA SER A 359 -6.47 -20.20 53.87
C SER A 359 -5.31 -20.75 53.05
N SER A 360 -5.30 -20.51 51.74
CA SER A 360 -4.12 -20.68 50.89
C SER A 360 -3.13 -19.51 51.07
N PRO A 361 -1.82 -19.76 50.91
CA PRO A 361 -0.84 -18.70 50.64
C PRO A 361 -0.10 -18.92 49.31
N LEU A 362 0.23 -17.81 48.63
CA LEU A 362 1.12 -17.80 47.47
C LEU A 362 2.60 -17.91 47.92
N PRO A 363 3.48 -18.55 47.13
CA PRO A 363 4.93 -18.40 47.28
C PRO A 363 5.44 -17.11 46.61
N ASN A 364 6.51 -16.53 47.16
CA ASN A 364 7.12 -15.28 46.68
C ASN A 364 8.64 -15.49 46.37
N ILE A 365 9.36 -14.40 46.06
CA ILE A 365 10.62 -14.37 45.31
C ILE A 365 11.89 -14.45 46.19
N ARG A 366 12.95 -15.07 45.62
CA ARG A 366 14.43 -14.95 45.88
C ARG A 366 15.17 -15.79 46.95
N SER A 367 16.45 -16.07 46.61
CA SER A 367 17.61 -16.54 47.41
C SER A 367 17.51 -17.93 48.09
N GLY A 368 18.61 -18.69 48.28
CA GLY A 368 20.01 -18.52 47.83
C GLY A 368 21.01 -19.44 48.58
N GLN A 369 22.13 -19.81 47.93
CA GLN A 369 23.30 -20.59 48.44
C GLN A 369 23.12 -22.09 48.80
N GLU A 370 24.13 -22.90 48.38
CA GLU A 370 24.78 -24.06 49.05
C GLU A 370 23.94 -25.28 49.56
N THR A 371 24.39 -26.55 49.58
CA THR A 371 25.64 -27.27 49.18
C THR A 371 25.25 -28.73 48.82
N MET A 372 25.75 -29.33 47.73
CA MET A 372 26.83 -30.37 47.65
C MET A 372 26.45 -31.81 48.08
N GLN A 373 27.06 -32.82 47.40
CA GLN A 373 27.01 -34.28 47.64
C GLN A 373 25.68 -34.99 47.30
N ASP A 374 25.66 -36.26 46.87
CA ASP A 374 26.56 -37.04 45.99
C ASP A 374 25.83 -38.35 45.59
N LEU A 375 26.03 -38.90 44.38
CA LEU A 375 25.88 -40.34 44.01
C LEU A 375 25.96 -40.59 42.47
N SER A 376 27.20 -40.75 42.00
CA SER A 376 27.72 -41.81 41.10
C SER A 376 26.88 -42.47 39.97
N MET A 377 27.61 -42.83 38.90
CA MET A 377 27.34 -43.90 37.89
C MET A 377 26.50 -43.55 36.64
N SER A 378 27.23 -43.24 35.57
CA SER A 378 26.88 -43.50 34.16
C SER A 378 27.41 -44.91 33.75
N PRO A 379 27.44 -45.36 32.47
CA PRO A 379 26.80 -44.86 31.23
C PRO A 379 26.05 -45.96 30.43
N LEU A 380 25.47 -45.60 29.26
CA LEU A 380 25.29 -46.38 27.99
C LEU A 380 24.28 -45.58 27.11
N ARG A 381 24.49 -45.06 25.90
CA ARG A 381 25.35 -45.30 24.70
C ARG A 381 24.57 -45.87 23.50
N THR A 382 23.93 -44.98 22.74
CA THR A 382 23.84 -44.94 21.25
C THR A 382 23.29 -43.55 20.88
N SER A 383 23.97 -42.73 20.07
CA SER A 383 24.06 -42.79 18.59
C SER A 383 22.70 -42.57 17.90
N GLY A 384 22.52 -41.56 17.04
CA GLY A 384 23.52 -40.58 16.58
C GLY A 384 22.96 -39.36 15.84
N SER A 385 23.85 -38.45 15.47
CA SER A 385 23.57 -37.13 14.88
C SER A 385 23.41 -37.15 13.36
N LEU A 386 22.47 -36.37 12.83
CA LEU A 386 22.33 -36.05 11.40
C LEU A 386 22.32 -34.52 11.17
N PHE A 387 23.45 -33.87 11.40
CA PHE A 387 23.69 -32.48 10.98
C PHE A 387 25.20 -32.18 10.88
N GLU A 388 25.88 -32.70 9.86
CA GLU A 388 27.16 -32.15 9.39
C GLU A 388 27.49 -32.58 7.95
N ASN A 389 28.32 -31.79 7.26
CA ASN A 389 28.59 -31.81 5.80
C ASN A 389 27.36 -31.43 4.96
N ILE A 390 27.44 -30.53 3.98
CA ILE A 390 28.51 -30.34 2.98
C ILE A 390 29.45 -29.15 3.30
N ARG A 391 30.74 -29.30 2.95
CA ARG A 391 31.81 -28.30 3.11
C ARG A 391 32.31 -27.81 1.74
N ALA A 392 32.94 -26.63 1.74
CA ALA A 392 33.50 -25.89 0.62
C ALA A 392 34.21 -26.67 -0.51
N VAL A 393 34.18 -26.09 -1.71
CA VAL A 393 35.11 -26.35 -2.83
C VAL A 393 35.96 -25.09 -3.09
N SER A 394 37.16 -25.28 -3.63
CA SER A 394 38.31 -24.38 -3.54
C SER A 394 38.37 -23.20 -4.52
N ILE A 395 39.00 -22.12 -4.07
CA ILE A 395 39.59 -21.04 -4.90
C ILE A 395 40.83 -21.57 -5.63
N PRO A 396 41.06 -21.15 -6.89
CA PRO A 396 42.41 -20.93 -7.39
C PRO A 396 42.61 -19.55 -8.04
N ALA A 397 43.82 -19.02 -7.95
CA ALA A 397 44.33 -17.86 -8.68
C ALA A 397 45.87 -17.87 -8.64
N PRO A 398 46.60 -17.11 -9.49
CA PRO A 398 46.23 -16.50 -10.78
C PRO A 398 47.04 -17.09 -11.95
N LEU A 399 46.73 -16.71 -13.19
CA LEU A 399 47.64 -16.83 -14.34
C LEU A 399 47.62 -15.54 -15.18
N GLN A 400 48.76 -15.20 -15.77
CA GLN A 400 48.99 -14.02 -16.62
C GLN A 400 49.53 -14.44 -18.00
N PHE A 401 49.46 -13.50 -18.96
CA PHE A 401 49.90 -13.61 -20.36
C PHE A 401 49.02 -14.56 -21.23
N ALA A 402 48.84 -14.33 -22.53
CA ALA A 402 49.47 -13.33 -23.41
C ALA A 402 48.45 -12.53 -24.26
N ASP A 403 48.94 -11.56 -25.03
CA ASP A 403 48.18 -10.53 -25.73
C ASP A 403 47.35 -10.99 -26.95
N SER A 404 46.28 -10.23 -27.25
CA SER A 404 45.90 -9.93 -28.63
C SER A 404 45.21 -8.57 -28.74
N ASN A 405 45.84 -7.63 -29.42
CA ASN A 405 45.30 -6.30 -29.74
C ASN A 405 43.94 -6.34 -30.46
N ARG A 406 43.03 -5.43 -30.07
CA ARG A 406 42.46 -4.41 -30.98
C ARG A 406 41.63 -3.36 -30.24
N ASN A 407 42.11 -2.12 -30.24
CA ASN A 407 41.33 -0.96 -29.82
C ASN A 407 40.22 -0.65 -30.83
N TRP A 408 39.07 -0.17 -30.34
CA TRP A 408 38.13 0.64 -31.13
C TRP A 408 37.68 1.86 -30.33
N ILE A 409 38.40 2.96 -30.54
CA ILE A 409 37.94 4.32 -30.20
C ILE A 409 37.22 4.84 -31.45
N PRO A 410 36.04 5.48 -31.33
CA PRO A 410 35.35 6.05 -32.48
C PRO A 410 35.95 7.42 -32.86
N GLU A 411 36.22 7.64 -34.15
CA GLU A 411 36.44 8.97 -34.73
C GLU A 411 35.43 9.29 -35.86
N PRO A 412 35.02 10.56 -36.06
CA PRO A 412 34.04 10.94 -37.08
C PRO A 412 34.61 11.81 -38.21
N VAL A 413 34.57 11.32 -39.47
CA VAL A 413 34.81 12.14 -40.69
C VAL A 413 33.80 11.75 -41.78
N ALA A 414 33.47 12.66 -42.70
CA ALA A 414 32.36 12.54 -43.65
C ALA A 414 32.76 12.70 -45.13
N LYS A 415 31.77 12.43 -46.01
CA LYS A 415 31.46 13.14 -47.29
C LYS A 415 32.00 12.53 -48.62
N ILE A 416 31.23 12.77 -49.71
CA ILE A 416 31.57 12.60 -51.16
C ILE A 416 31.49 11.12 -51.66
N ARG A 417 31.03 10.73 -52.87
CA ARG A 417 30.72 11.45 -54.15
C ARG A 417 29.27 11.27 -54.66
N SER A 418 29.02 11.25 -55.99
CA SER A 418 27.78 11.76 -56.61
C SER A 418 27.50 11.36 -58.08
N ARG A 419 26.22 11.31 -58.52
CA ARG A 419 25.72 11.39 -59.92
C ARG A 419 24.41 12.21 -59.97
N SER A 420 24.34 13.39 -60.63
CA SER A 420 23.92 13.66 -62.03
C SER A 420 22.46 13.24 -62.33
N SER A 421 21.52 14.14 -62.67
CA SER A 421 21.43 14.95 -63.91
C SER A 421 20.63 16.27 -63.70
N THR A 422 21.17 17.49 -63.90
CA THR A 422 21.15 18.39 -65.11
C THR A 422 19.83 19.09 -65.46
N ILE A 423 19.93 20.32 -66.02
CA ILE A 423 18.88 21.22 -66.55
C ILE A 423 18.15 22.04 -65.45
N ASP A 424 18.44 23.32 -65.15
CA ASP A 424 18.41 24.62 -65.89
C ASP A 424 17.06 25.37 -65.65
N GLU A 425 16.93 26.70 -65.54
CA GLU A 425 17.89 27.82 -65.39
C GLU A 425 17.19 29.06 -64.78
N HIS A 426 17.94 29.92 -64.07
CA HIS A 426 17.59 31.33 -63.71
C HIS A 426 16.29 31.61 -62.89
N ARG A 427 16.09 32.77 -62.22
CA ARG A 427 16.75 34.08 -62.28
C ARG A 427 16.94 34.74 -60.89
N THR A 428 17.70 35.84 -60.84
CA THR A 428 18.35 36.42 -59.66
C THR A 428 17.67 37.64 -59.01
N ILE A 429 17.75 37.71 -57.67
CA ILE A 429 18.21 38.85 -56.83
C ILE A 429 17.60 40.26 -57.08
N SER A 430 16.99 40.90 -56.05
CA SER A 430 17.52 42.16 -55.44
C SER A 430 16.70 42.78 -54.29
N THR A 431 17.42 42.93 -53.16
CA THR A 431 17.44 43.97 -52.10
C THR A 431 16.59 45.27 -52.12
N SER A 432 16.41 45.82 -50.89
CA SER A 432 16.16 47.24 -50.50
C SER A 432 14.68 47.68 -50.47
N ARG A 433 14.04 48.13 -49.37
CA ARG A 433 14.37 49.03 -48.21
C ARG A 433 14.09 50.52 -48.49
N ARG A 434 13.44 51.18 -47.51
CA ARG A 434 12.97 52.60 -47.38
C ARG A 434 11.53 52.89 -47.86
N SER A 435 10.80 53.92 -47.38
CA SER A 435 10.67 54.55 -46.03
C SER A 435 9.81 55.84 -46.11
N ILE A 436 8.98 56.15 -45.08
CA ILE A 436 8.39 57.50 -44.82
C ILE A 436 7.28 57.85 -45.88
N THR A 437 6.22 58.66 -45.70
CA THR A 437 5.88 59.79 -44.79
C THR A 437 4.40 59.77 -44.32
N SER A 438 4.02 60.72 -43.47
CA SER A 438 2.67 61.04 -42.97
C SER A 438 1.84 61.98 -43.86
N THR A 439 0.50 61.84 -43.82
CA THR A 439 -0.57 62.88 -43.77
C THR A 439 -1.91 62.12 -43.61
N SER A 440 -2.76 62.28 -42.58
CA SER A 440 -3.51 63.45 -42.06
C SER A 440 -4.74 63.85 -42.89
N ASP A 441 -5.89 63.24 -42.58
CA ASP A 441 -7.28 63.80 -42.57
C ASP A 441 -8.21 62.67 -42.09
N SER A 442 -9.09 62.77 -41.09
CA SER A 442 -10.14 63.73 -40.70
C SER A 442 -11.53 63.34 -41.26
N LEU A 443 -12.59 63.60 -40.47
CA LEU A 443 -14.02 63.22 -40.72
C LEU A 443 -14.31 61.70 -40.66
N ARG A 444 -15.48 61.22 -40.20
CA ARG A 444 -16.49 61.79 -39.27
C ARG A 444 -17.41 60.66 -38.73
N ASP A 445 -18.15 60.99 -37.67
CA ASP A 445 -19.40 60.41 -37.15
C ASP A 445 -20.17 59.43 -38.08
N ASP A 446 -20.34 58.17 -37.66
CA ASP A 446 -21.63 57.52 -37.31
C ASP A 446 -21.42 56.14 -36.64
#